data_AF-A0A943YXC1-F1
#
_entry.id   AF-A0A943YXC1-F1
#
_cell.length_a   1.000
_cell.length_b   1.000
_cell.length_c   1.000
_cell.angle_alpha   90.00
_cell.angle_beta   90.00
_cell.angle_gamma   90.00
#
_symmetry.space_group_name_H-M   'P 1'
#
loop_
_entity.id
_entity.type
_entity.pdbx_description
1 polymer ?
#
loop_
_entity_poly.entity_id
_entity_poly.type
_entity_poly.pdbx_seq_one_letter_code
_entity_poly.pdbx_strand_id
1 'polypeptide(L)'
;METGSLRRNCVVLCATGALVVAAGLIACAPQVQETGSMGDGGAVVAETPKPMPAADEYGVVKADSWKSIYPNEYRTYRENDANSLESGKHDYLELYLALNSMYEGYAFALGYNEAAGHTHTLEDVKETPRTTEKAQLANCISCKTPQFTAMVNTMGEDIYKQPFWDVVEQFDEPISCYNCHENDPQSLTVTNKFFARALGSADSPQVSKEAQSCGQCHNEYYFDPETKATTNPYTGLENMTPDAILAYYDERGYKDWEHPETGAAMLKVQHPEFETLYGGAQTFMVKQGMTCADCHMGKKVAEDGITYVSHTWRSPLEDEELMEANCNTSGCHASDEGGIAGKVAAIQAEEEARVTAISEKIEQMIARVAEQRESGALSGDALAEVQRLHRVSQFYWDFVMVENSEGAHNPELTFETLDKAEAAVDQALSMLA
;
A
#
# COMPACT_ATOMS: atom_id res chain seq x y z
N MET A 1 12.72 54.30 -23.64
CA MET A 1 12.10 55.61 -23.35
C MET A 1 10.91 55.28 -22.46
N GLU A 2 11.10 55.25 -21.13
CA GLU A 2 10.85 56.41 -20.24
C GLU A 2 9.56 57.14 -20.66
N THR A 3 8.53 57.25 -19.84
CA THR A 3 8.54 58.06 -18.62
C THR A 3 7.37 57.73 -17.69
N GLY A 4 7.61 57.73 -16.37
CA GLY A 4 6.56 57.92 -15.35
C GLY A 4 6.29 59.39 -15.04
N SER A 5 5.26 59.68 -14.24
CA SER A 5 5.09 60.88 -13.39
C SER A 5 3.74 60.76 -12.63
N LEU A 6 3.67 60.55 -11.31
CA LEU A 6 3.89 61.46 -10.16
C LEU A 6 2.79 62.52 -9.91
N ARG A 7 2.17 62.40 -8.71
CA ARG A 7 1.77 63.45 -7.73
C ARG A 7 0.59 64.39 -8.11
N ARG A 8 -0.23 64.98 -7.22
CA ARG A 8 -0.32 65.12 -5.74
C ARG A 8 -1.66 65.82 -5.37
N ASN A 9 -2.20 65.48 -4.19
CA ASN A 9 -2.80 66.32 -3.11
C ASN A 9 -3.91 67.38 -3.32
N CYS A 10 -4.95 67.29 -2.46
CA CYS A 10 -5.51 68.34 -1.56
C CYS A 10 -6.51 67.63 -0.60
N VAL A 11 -6.23 67.33 0.67
CA VAL A 11 -6.27 68.15 1.92
C VAL A 11 -7.53 69.01 2.11
N VAL A 12 -8.38 68.63 3.07
CA VAL A 12 -9.05 69.56 4.00
C VAL A 12 -9.01 68.97 5.41
N LEU A 13 -8.43 69.75 6.32
CA LEU A 13 -8.38 69.57 7.78
C LEU A 13 -9.71 70.01 8.43
N CYS A 14 -10.05 69.40 9.56
CA CYS A 14 -10.37 70.17 10.77
C CYS A 14 -10.14 69.33 12.04
N ALA A 15 -9.32 69.87 12.93
CA ALA A 15 -9.01 69.40 14.28
C ALA A 15 -10.20 69.68 15.22
N THR A 16 -10.36 69.10 16.41
CA THR A 16 -9.52 69.10 17.64
C THR A 16 -10.26 68.20 18.64
N GLY A 17 -9.62 67.35 19.44
CA GLY A 17 -8.95 67.76 20.69
C GLY A 17 -8.95 66.58 21.67
N ALA A 18 -7.83 66.39 22.34
CA ALA A 18 -7.53 65.25 23.20
C ALA A 18 -8.03 65.46 24.65
N LEU A 19 -8.36 64.36 25.33
CA LEU A 19 -8.26 64.24 26.78
C LEU A 19 -8.05 62.78 27.17
N VAL A 20 -6.89 62.51 27.77
CA VAL A 20 -6.46 61.23 28.33
C VAL A 20 -7.02 61.12 29.75
N VAL A 21 -7.69 60.01 30.06
CA VAL A 21 -7.83 59.49 31.43
C VAL A 21 -7.67 57.97 31.37
N ALA A 22 -6.61 57.47 32.01
CA ALA A 22 -6.38 56.06 32.27
C ALA A 22 -7.15 55.64 33.53
N ALA A 23 -7.94 54.58 33.46
CA ALA A 23 -8.43 53.82 34.61
C ALA A 23 -8.76 52.38 34.18
N GLY A 24 -8.29 51.42 34.99
CA GLY A 24 -8.19 50.00 34.66
C GLY A 24 -9.50 49.28 34.33
N LEU A 25 -9.40 48.33 33.39
CA LEU A 25 -10.43 47.36 33.06
C LEU A 25 -10.23 46.09 33.89
N ILE A 26 -11.07 45.92 34.90
CA ILE A 26 -11.36 44.61 35.51
C ILE A 26 -12.44 43.98 34.64
N ALA A 27 -12.15 42.80 34.09
CA ALA A 27 -13.07 42.02 33.27
C ALA A 27 -14.20 41.44 34.13
N CYS A 28 -15.46 41.70 33.75
CA CYS A 28 -16.62 40.96 34.22
C CYS A 28 -16.80 39.69 33.37
N ALA A 29 -16.54 38.53 33.98
CA ALA A 29 -17.00 37.23 33.47
C ALA A 29 -18.44 36.95 33.97
N PRO A 30 -19.27 36.23 33.20
CA PRO A 30 -20.62 35.86 33.61
C PRO A 30 -20.60 34.75 34.67
N GLN A 31 -21.44 34.91 35.70
CA GLN A 31 -21.65 33.95 36.78
C GLN A 31 -22.51 32.79 36.28
N VAL A 32 -21.97 31.57 36.31
CA VAL A 32 -22.74 30.32 36.16
C VAL A 32 -23.11 29.84 37.55
N GLN A 33 -24.40 29.56 37.70
CA GLN A 33 -25.10 29.18 38.92
C GLN A 33 -24.79 27.72 39.25
N GLU A 34 -24.22 27.47 40.44
CA GLU A 34 -24.01 26.12 40.95
C GLU A 34 -25.34 25.42 41.27
N THR A 35 -25.60 24.30 40.61
CA THR A 35 -26.51 23.26 41.11
C THR A 35 -25.67 22.03 41.38
N GLY A 36 -25.55 21.67 42.65
CA GLY A 36 -24.78 20.52 43.10
C GLY A 36 -25.31 19.19 42.59
N SER A 37 -24.38 18.29 42.29
CA SER A 37 -24.59 16.84 42.30
C SER A 37 -23.40 16.22 43.01
N MET A 38 -23.69 15.51 44.10
CA MET A 38 -22.73 14.63 44.77
C MET A 38 -22.43 13.46 43.85
N GLY A 39 -21.20 13.38 43.36
CA GLY A 39 -20.64 12.24 42.65
C GLY A 39 -19.23 11.98 43.19
N ASP A 40 -19.02 10.75 43.64
CA ASP A 40 -17.83 10.26 44.31
C ASP A 40 -16.53 10.61 43.58
N GLY A 41 -15.57 11.16 44.31
CA GLY A 41 -14.29 11.62 43.79
C GLY A 41 -13.37 10.44 43.50
N GLY A 42 -13.54 9.80 42.35
CA GLY A 42 -12.51 8.96 41.76
C GLY A 42 -11.33 9.84 41.35
N ALA A 43 -10.26 9.82 42.14
CA ALA A 43 -9.00 10.44 41.74
C ALA A 43 -8.54 9.81 40.42
N VAL A 44 -8.53 10.60 39.35
CA VAL A 44 -7.80 10.23 38.14
C VAL A 44 -6.33 10.24 38.53
N VAL A 45 -5.78 9.05 38.81
CA VAL A 45 -4.35 8.88 39.03
C VAL A 45 -3.71 9.20 37.68
N ALA A 46 -3.14 10.40 37.55
CA ALA A 46 -2.28 10.71 36.43
C ALA A 46 -1.12 9.71 36.48
N GLU A 47 -1.11 8.74 35.58
CA GLU A 47 0.03 7.86 35.40
C GLU A 47 1.26 8.73 35.13
N THR A 48 2.32 8.51 35.91
CA THR A 48 3.63 9.08 35.60
C THR A 48 4.00 8.69 34.17
N PRO A 49 4.39 9.64 33.30
CA PRO A 49 4.80 9.34 31.93
C PRO A 49 5.89 8.26 31.97
N LYS A 50 5.60 7.09 31.38
CA LYS A 50 6.62 6.05 31.21
C LYS A 50 7.72 6.66 30.32
N PRO A 51 9.01 6.54 30.70
CA PRO A 51 10.09 7.12 29.92
C PRO A 51 10.08 6.53 28.50
N MET A 52 10.21 7.40 27.50
CA MET A 52 10.28 6.99 26.10
C MET A 52 11.44 6.00 25.92
N PRO A 53 11.23 4.84 25.28
CA PRO A 53 12.30 3.89 25.08
C PRO A 53 13.40 4.45 24.18
N ALA A 54 14.61 3.91 24.31
CA ALA A 54 15.74 4.34 23.49
C ALA A 54 15.58 3.86 22.04
N ALA A 55 15.86 4.75 21.10
CA ALA A 55 15.99 4.40 19.69
C ALA A 55 17.33 3.70 19.42
N ASP A 56 17.38 2.88 18.36
CA ASP A 56 18.61 2.30 17.83
C ASP A 56 19.46 3.32 17.06
N GLU A 57 20.53 2.85 16.41
CA GLU A 57 21.45 3.72 15.66
C GLU A 57 20.83 4.40 14.42
N TYR A 58 19.69 3.89 13.94
CA TYR A 58 18.91 4.48 12.84
C TYR A 58 17.84 5.44 13.33
N GLY A 59 17.70 5.62 14.65
CA GLY A 59 16.64 6.43 15.24
C GLY A 59 15.30 5.71 15.33
N VAL A 60 15.27 4.37 15.27
CA VAL A 60 14.06 3.55 15.38
C VAL A 60 13.91 2.98 16.78
N VAL A 61 12.76 3.20 17.43
CA VAL A 61 12.38 2.46 18.64
C VAL A 61 11.72 1.14 18.24
N LYS A 62 12.43 0.04 18.46
CA LYS A 62 12.00 -1.34 18.15
C LYS A 62 10.73 -1.76 18.89
N ALA A 63 9.93 -2.63 18.29
CA ALA A 63 8.64 -3.10 18.82
C ALA A 63 8.73 -3.59 20.27
N ASP A 64 9.71 -4.43 20.57
CA ASP A 64 9.92 -5.02 21.90
C ASP A 64 10.06 -3.98 23.02
N SER A 65 10.56 -2.79 22.68
CA SER A 65 10.73 -1.68 23.62
C SER A 65 9.39 -1.08 24.06
N TRP A 66 8.32 -1.26 23.26
CA TRP A 66 6.98 -0.77 23.56
C TRP A 66 6.15 -1.74 24.42
N LYS A 67 6.59 -2.99 24.58
CA LYS A 67 5.84 -4.07 25.27
C LYS A 67 5.30 -3.70 26.65
N SER A 68 6.05 -2.93 27.44
CA SER A 68 5.63 -2.54 28.80
C SER A 68 4.74 -1.28 28.84
N ILE A 69 4.72 -0.52 27.74
CA ILE A 69 3.98 0.73 27.60
C ILE A 69 2.63 0.46 26.94
N TYR A 70 2.63 -0.30 25.83
CA TYR A 70 1.49 -0.69 24.99
C TYR A 70 1.37 -2.23 24.89
N PRO A 71 1.05 -2.91 26.00
CA PRO A 71 1.12 -4.38 26.07
C PRO A 71 0.09 -5.08 25.17
N ASN A 72 -1.08 -4.47 24.92
CA ASN A 72 -2.14 -5.10 24.12
C ASN A 72 -1.83 -5.04 22.63
N GLU A 73 -1.41 -3.88 22.14
CA GLU A 73 -0.96 -3.63 20.78
C GLU A 73 0.27 -4.48 20.48
N TYR A 74 1.28 -4.48 21.37
CA TYR A 74 2.45 -5.32 21.20
C TYR A 74 2.09 -6.81 21.18
N ARG A 75 1.20 -7.28 22.07
CA ARG A 75 0.80 -8.69 22.11
C ARG A 75 0.13 -9.11 20.79
N THR A 76 -0.82 -8.32 20.28
CA THR A 76 -1.49 -8.61 19.01
C THR A 76 -0.55 -8.49 17.81
N TYR A 77 0.38 -7.52 17.83
CA TYR A 77 1.48 -7.48 16.86
C TYR A 77 2.30 -8.79 16.82
N ARG A 78 2.60 -9.40 17.96
CA ARG A 78 3.32 -10.69 18.01
C ARG A 78 2.47 -11.89 17.61
N GLU A 79 1.15 -11.79 17.53
CA GLU A 79 0.31 -12.90 17.02
C GLU A 79 0.60 -13.17 15.53
N ASN A 80 1.09 -12.18 14.79
CA ASN A 80 1.52 -12.34 13.40
C ASN A 80 2.70 -13.33 13.23
N ASP A 81 3.45 -13.64 14.30
CA ASP A 81 4.54 -14.63 14.27
C ASP A 81 4.04 -16.00 13.78
N ALA A 82 2.77 -16.34 14.04
CA ALA A 82 2.17 -17.61 13.64
C ALA A 82 1.90 -17.74 12.13
N ASN A 83 1.87 -16.62 11.40
CA ASN A 83 1.63 -16.57 9.96
C ASN A 83 2.97 -16.50 9.22
N SER A 84 3.71 -17.61 9.14
CA SER A 84 5.00 -17.71 8.46
C SER A 84 4.87 -18.45 7.12
N LEU A 85 5.92 -18.48 6.29
CA LEU A 85 5.92 -19.31 5.09
C LEU A 85 5.67 -20.81 5.40
N GLU A 86 6.18 -21.28 6.54
CA GLU A 86 5.99 -22.66 7.03
C GLU A 86 4.56 -22.93 7.55
N SER A 87 3.70 -21.91 7.68
CA SER A 87 2.31 -22.07 8.14
C SER A 87 1.35 -22.55 7.04
N GLY A 88 1.88 -23.16 5.98
CA GLY A 88 1.09 -23.67 4.85
C GLY A 88 0.91 -22.69 3.70
N LYS A 89 1.80 -21.68 3.58
CA LYS A 89 1.79 -20.73 2.46
C LYS A 89 2.14 -21.44 1.16
N HIS A 90 1.49 -21.02 0.08
CA HIS A 90 1.72 -21.59 -1.24
C HIS A 90 2.93 -20.97 -1.93
N ASP A 91 3.70 -21.77 -2.69
CA ASP A 91 4.54 -21.27 -3.76
C ASP A 91 3.68 -21.11 -5.01
N TYR A 92 3.48 -19.86 -5.45
CA TYR A 92 2.68 -19.57 -6.63
C TYR A 92 3.29 -20.12 -7.91
N LEU A 93 4.61 -20.34 -7.98
CA LEU A 93 5.23 -20.97 -9.15
C LEU A 93 4.87 -22.46 -9.26
N GLU A 94 4.54 -23.12 -8.15
CA GLU A 94 4.05 -24.51 -8.13
C GLU A 94 2.53 -24.56 -8.35
N LEU A 95 1.79 -23.61 -7.77
CA LEU A 95 0.33 -23.56 -7.88
C LEU A 95 -0.14 -23.13 -9.29
N TYR A 96 0.50 -22.11 -9.85
CA TYR A 96 0.20 -21.55 -11.17
C TYR A 96 1.38 -21.76 -12.12
N LEU A 97 1.48 -22.95 -12.72
CA LEU A 97 2.64 -23.33 -13.54
C LEU A 97 2.93 -22.36 -14.69
N ALA A 98 1.91 -21.73 -15.27
CA ALA A 98 2.05 -20.71 -16.32
C ALA A 98 2.95 -19.54 -15.92
N LEU A 99 3.09 -19.25 -14.62
CA LEU A 99 3.97 -18.20 -14.11
C LEU A 99 5.45 -18.43 -14.45
N ASN A 100 5.88 -19.69 -14.54
CA ASN A 100 7.25 -20.02 -14.91
C ASN A 100 7.58 -19.54 -16.33
N SER A 101 6.59 -19.62 -17.24
CA SER A 101 6.68 -19.09 -18.60
C SER A 101 6.51 -17.56 -18.60
N MET A 102 5.48 -17.04 -17.94
CA MET A 102 5.13 -15.60 -17.96
C MET A 102 6.19 -14.68 -17.33
N TYR A 103 6.88 -15.15 -16.28
CA TYR A 103 7.93 -14.37 -15.61
C TYR A 103 9.34 -14.73 -16.05
N GLU A 104 9.48 -15.52 -17.11
CA GLU A 104 10.80 -15.94 -17.58
C GLU A 104 11.70 -14.73 -17.86
N GLY A 105 12.95 -14.82 -17.40
CA GLY A 105 13.92 -13.72 -17.45
C GLY A 105 13.79 -12.68 -16.33
N TYR A 106 12.77 -12.79 -15.47
CA TYR A 106 12.58 -11.92 -14.32
C TYR A 106 12.78 -12.63 -12.98
N ALA A 107 13.01 -11.85 -11.91
CA ALA A 107 13.34 -12.43 -10.60
C ALA A 107 12.20 -13.29 -10.05
N PHE A 108 10.94 -12.96 -10.37
CA PHE A 108 9.77 -13.70 -9.92
C PHE A 108 9.73 -15.15 -10.43
N ALA A 109 10.40 -15.50 -11.53
CA ALA A 109 10.53 -16.88 -11.98
C ALA A 109 11.51 -17.72 -11.13
N LEU A 110 12.25 -17.10 -10.19
CA LEU A 110 13.14 -17.81 -9.27
C LEU A 110 12.41 -18.23 -7.99
N GLY A 111 11.38 -17.48 -7.58
CA GLY A 111 10.59 -17.79 -6.39
C GLY A 111 9.50 -16.75 -6.14
N TYR A 112 8.29 -17.21 -5.84
CA TYR A 112 7.15 -16.35 -5.55
C TYR A 112 6.15 -17.03 -4.61
N ASN A 113 6.26 -16.75 -3.31
CA ASN A 113 5.37 -17.29 -2.30
C ASN A 113 4.18 -16.36 -2.01
N GLU A 114 3.08 -16.94 -1.55
CA GLU A 114 2.01 -16.26 -0.82
C GLU A 114 2.58 -15.47 0.37
N ALA A 115 2.00 -14.30 0.65
CA ALA A 115 2.50 -13.40 1.68
C ALA A 115 2.36 -14.00 3.09
N ALA A 116 3.44 -13.93 3.87
CA ALA A 116 3.47 -14.18 5.30
C ALA A 116 3.17 -12.90 6.11
N GLY A 117 3.08 -13.02 7.43
CA GLY A 117 2.82 -11.92 8.35
C GLY A 117 3.96 -10.91 8.42
N HIS A 118 3.63 -9.66 8.81
CA HIS A 118 4.59 -8.55 8.83
C HIS A 118 5.87 -8.79 9.63
N THR A 119 5.81 -9.62 10.68
CA THR A 119 6.96 -10.00 11.51
C THR A 119 8.02 -10.80 10.76
N HIS A 120 7.68 -11.37 9.60
CA HIS A 120 8.58 -12.16 8.75
C HIS A 120 9.17 -11.36 7.58
N THR A 121 8.71 -10.13 7.34
CA THR A 121 9.09 -9.32 6.16
C THR A 121 10.61 -9.23 5.92
N LEU A 122 11.40 -9.07 6.98
CA LEU A 122 12.85 -8.97 6.88
C LEU A 122 13.54 -10.33 6.68
N GLU A 123 12.97 -11.41 7.21
CA GLU A 123 13.43 -12.78 6.98
C GLU A 123 13.13 -13.19 5.53
N ASP A 124 11.87 -13.07 5.11
CA ASP A 124 11.41 -13.47 3.78
C ASP A 124 12.16 -12.75 2.64
N VAL A 125 12.46 -11.45 2.80
CA VAL A 125 13.23 -10.70 1.78
C VAL A 125 14.69 -11.13 1.72
N LYS A 126 15.27 -11.62 2.82
CA LYS A 126 16.62 -12.19 2.84
C LYS A 126 16.63 -13.60 2.26
N GLU A 127 15.58 -14.39 2.46
CA GLU A 127 15.60 -15.80 2.08
C GLU A 127 15.06 -16.10 0.68
N THR A 128 14.23 -15.21 0.12
CA THR A 128 13.64 -15.42 -1.20
C THR A 128 14.69 -15.64 -2.30
N PRO A 129 14.48 -16.60 -3.23
CA PRO A 129 15.33 -16.79 -4.41
C PRO A 129 15.55 -15.51 -5.22
N ARG A 130 14.60 -14.56 -5.16
CA ARG A 130 14.70 -13.27 -5.86
C ARG A 130 15.88 -12.41 -5.44
N THR A 131 16.39 -12.56 -4.21
CA THR A 131 17.53 -11.80 -3.66
C THR A 131 18.76 -12.67 -3.44
N THR A 132 18.59 -13.98 -3.24
CA THR A 132 19.70 -14.93 -3.04
C THR A 132 20.30 -15.43 -4.36
N GLU A 133 19.51 -15.55 -5.43
CA GLU A 133 19.98 -16.05 -6.73
C GLU A 133 20.17 -14.94 -7.78
N LYS A 134 19.60 -13.76 -7.55
CA LYS A 134 19.77 -12.57 -8.40
C LYS A 134 20.25 -11.39 -7.58
N ALA A 135 21.32 -10.74 -8.04
CA ALA A 135 21.81 -9.53 -7.39
C ALA A 135 20.75 -8.43 -7.45
N GLN A 136 20.37 -7.91 -6.29
CA GLN A 136 19.42 -6.81 -6.12
C GLN A 136 20.11 -5.58 -5.52
N LEU A 137 19.41 -4.44 -5.60
CA LEU A 137 19.81 -3.22 -4.92
C LEU A 137 18.98 -3.03 -3.65
N ALA A 138 19.38 -2.06 -2.81
CA ALA A 138 18.73 -1.79 -1.53
C ALA A 138 17.27 -1.33 -1.66
N ASN A 139 16.82 -0.92 -2.85
CA ASN A 139 15.42 -0.59 -3.13
C ASN A 139 14.42 -1.73 -2.87
N CYS A 140 14.85 -2.99 -2.86
CA CYS A 140 14.00 -4.12 -2.44
C CYS A 140 13.63 -4.08 -0.93
N ILE A 141 14.32 -3.26 -0.12
CA ILE A 141 14.16 -3.19 1.35
C ILE A 141 13.07 -2.18 1.77
N SER A 142 12.65 -1.26 0.88
CA SER A 142 11.78 -0.10 1.17
C SER A 142 10.53 -0.41 2.00
N CYS A 143 9.96 -1.59 1.82
CA CYS A 143 8.72 -2.02 2.46
C CYS A 143 8.93 -3.22 3.39
N LYS A 144 10.12 -3.36 3.99
CA LYS A 144 10.51 -4.56 4.76
C LYS A 144 11.02 -4.26 6.18
N THR A 145 11.51 -3.05 6.43
CA THR A 145 12.01 -2.65 7.75
C THR A 145 11.88 -1.14 7.98
N PRO A 146 11.53 -0.70 9.21
CA PRO A 146 11.57 0.71 9.58
C PRO A 146 12.99 1.29 9.54
N GLN A 147 14.02 0.47 9.79
CA GLN A 147 15.41 0.93 9.85
C GLN A 147 15.88 1.46 8.49
N PHE A 148 15.54 0.77 7.41
CA PHE A 148 15.84 1.26 6.06
C PHE A 148 15.02 2.50 5.71
N THR A 149 13.76 2.57 6.13
CA THR A 149 12.91 3.75 5.92
C THR A 149 13.53 4.99 6.61
N ALA A 150 13.95 4.85 7.87
CA ALA A 150 14.64 5.90 8.62
C ALA A 150 15.99 6.28 7.97
N MET A 151 16.73 5.29 7.48
CA MET A 151 17.99 5.49 6.76
C MET A 151 17.78 6.32 5.49
N VAL A 152 16.82 5.96 4.62
CA VAL A 152 16.47 6.75 3.42
C VAL A 152 16.03 8.16 3.81
N ASN A 153 15.22 8.29 4.86
CA ASN A 153 14.71 9.58 5.31
C ASN A 153 15.81 10.53 5.80
N THR A 154 16.90 9.99 6.33
CA THR A 154 18.04 10.74 6.88
C THR A 154 19.15 10.96 5.85
N MET A 155 19.50 9.93 5.09
CA MET A 155 20.65 9.91 4.18
C MET A 155 20.29 10.28 2.74
N GLY A 156 19.01 10.23 2.38
CA GLY A 156 18.52 10.47 1.03
C GLY A 156 18.46 9.21 0.17
N GLU A 157 17.94 9.38 -1.05
CA GLU A 157 17.56 8.27 -1.95
C GLU A 157 18.75 7.60 -2.64
N ASP A 158 19.96 8.16 -2.57
CA ASP A 158 21.15 7.52 -3.16
C ASP A 158 21.48 6.16 -2.53
N ILE A 159 20.98 5.89 -1.31
CA ILE A 159 21.13 4.58 -0.67
C ILE A 159 20.45 3.46 -1.45
N TYR A 160 19.40 3.76 -2.23
CA TYR A 160 18.72 2.77 -3.06
C TYR A 160 19.62 2.10 -4.10
N LYS A 161 20.75 2.73 -4.45
CA LYS A 161 21.72 2.21 -5.42
C LYS A 161 22.74 1.25 -4.79
N GLN A 162 22.77 1.12 -3.47
CA GLN A 162 23.71 0.22 -2.81
C GLN A 162 23.33 -1.24 -3.05
N PRO A 163 24.29 -2.18 -3.03
CA PRO A 163 24.00 -3.60 -3.09
C PRO A 163 23.06 -4.02 -1.95
N PHE A 164 22.05 -4.83 -2.25
CA PHE A 164 21.05 -5.27 -1.28
C PHE A 164 21.67 -5.87 -0.01
N TRP A 165 22.62 -6.80 -0.19
CA TRP A 165 23.25 -7.53 0.91
C TRP A 165 24.13 -6.66 1.81
N ASP A 166 24.81 -5.66 1.25
CA ASP A 166 25.61 -4.70 2.03
C ASP A 166 24.74 -3.85 2.98
N VAL A 167 23.45 -3.71 2.68
CA VAL A 167 22.51 -2.87 3.44
C VAL A 167 21.61 -3.71 4.35
N VAL A 168 20.98 -4.77 3.84
CA VAL A 168 19.96 -5.53 4.59
C VAL A 168 20.52 -6.27 5.80
N GLU A 169 21.81 -6.63 5.79
CA GLU A 169 22.48 -7.31 6.91
C GLU A 169 22.62 -6.43 8.15
N GLN A 170 22.49 -5.10 7.99
CA GLN A 170 22.57 -4.15 9.09
C GLN A 170 21.26 -4.05 9.89
N PHE A 171 20.20 -4.69 9.42
CA PHE A 171 18.85 -4.58 9.96
C PHE A 171 18.38 -5.88 10.62
N ASP A 172 17.61 -5.72 11.69
CA ASP A 172 17.06 -6.79 12.51
C ASP A 172 15.61 -6.54 12.96
N GLU A 173 15.03 -5.38 12.64
CA GLU A 173 13.63 -5.04 12.93
C GLU A 173 12.79 -5.23 11.65
N PRO A 174 11.82 -6.18 11.61
CA PRO A 174 10.86 -6.27 10.51
C PRO A 174 9.86 -5.10 10.55
N ILE A 175 8.88 -5.06 9.65
CA ILE A 175 7.80 -4.05 9.72
C ILE A 175 7.19 -4.03 11.13
N SER A 176 7.21 -2.86 11.77
CA SER A 176 6.84 -2.71 13.17
C SER A 176 6.22 -1.35 13.49
N CYS A 177 6.10 -1.01 14.78
CA CYS A 177 5.44 0.21 15.26
C CYS A 177 5.90 1.47 14.50
N TYR A 178 7.21 1.58 14.22
CA TYR A 178 7.79 2.77 13.61
C TYR A 178 7.27 3.06 12.20
N ASN A 179 6.93 2.05 11.40
CA ASN A 179 6.50 2.26 10.02
C ASN A 179 5.21 3.11 9.94
N CYS A 180 4.34 3.00 10.95
CA CYS A 180 3.07 3.72 11.01
C CYS A 180 3.04 4.82 12.07
N HIS A 181 3.90 4.75 13.10
CA HIS A 181 3.87 5.65 14.25
C HIS A 181 5.18 6.42 14.49
N GLU A 182 6.23 6.20 13.69
CA GLU A 182 7.60 6.60 14.04
C GLU A 182 7.93 6.21 15.50
N ASN A 183 8.33 7.18 16.34
CA ASN A 183 8.58 6.96 17.77
C ASN A 183 7.47 7.54 18.65
N ASP A 184 6.28 7.82 18.09
CA ASP A 184 5.10 8.31 18.80
C ASP A 184 3.88 7.40 18.53
N PRO A 185 3.70 6.32 19.32
CA PRO A 185 2.59 5.38 19.16
C PRO A 185 1.18 5.98 19.28
N GLN A 186 1.04 7.24 19.70
CA GLN A 186 -0.27 7.91 19.78
C GLN A 186 -0.63 8.64 18.49
N SER A 187 0.28 8.73 17.52
CA SER A 187 0.08 9.44 16.26
C SER A 187 0.39 8.55 15.06
N LEU A 188 -0.28 8.80 13.92
CA LEU A 188 0.02 8.13 12.66
C LEU A 188 0.87 9.04 11.77
N THR A 189 1.95 8.47 11.24
CA THR A 189 2.91 9.15 10.37
C THR A 189 3.19 8.31 9.13
N VAL A 190 3.21 8.98 7.99
CA VAL A 190 3.60 8.38 6.71
C VAL A 190 5.10 8.57 6.55
N THR A 191 5.85 7.51 6.80
CA THR A 191 7.31 7.46 6.80
C THR A 191 7.89 7.21 5.41
N ASN A 192 7.19 6.47 4.55
CA ASN A 192 7.62 6.22 3.16
C ASN A 192 7.29 7.41 2.24
N LYS A 193 8.33 8.21 1.94
CA LYS A 193 8.21 9.45 1.16
C LYS A 193 7.77 9.22 -0.28
N PHE A 194 8.10 8.08 -0.90
CA PHE A 194 7.71 7.82 -2.30
C PHE A 194 6.19 7.75 -2.46
N PHE A 195 5.50 7.05 -1.54
CA PHE A 195 4.04 6.97 -1.50
C PHE A 195 3.40 8.32 -1.15
N ALA A 196 3.96 9.05 -0.18
CA ALA A 196 3.49 10.40 0.15
C ALA A 196 3.55 11.36 -1.05
N ARG A 197 4.58 11.25 -1.90
CA ARG A 197 4.66 12.01 -3.16
C ARG A 197 3.61 11.56 -4.16
N ALA A 198 3.33 10.26 -4.26
CA ALA A 198 2.33 9.72 -5.17
C ALA A 198 0.91 10.19 -4.82
N LEU A 199 0.61 10.42 -3.53
CA LEU A 199 -0.63 11.07 -3.09
C LEU A 199 -0.67 12.58 -3.36
N GLY A 200 0.42 13.19 -3.83
CA GLY A 200 0.59 14.64 -3.98
C GLY A 200 0.91 15.38 -2.67
N SER A 201 0.55 14.82 -1.52
CA SER A 201 0.95 15.27 -0.17
C SER A 201 0.63 14.19 0.85
N ALA A 202 1.50 14.01 1.86
CA ALA A 202 1.22 13.18 3.03
C ALA A 202 0.01 13.69 3.84
N ASP A 203 -0.32 14.98 3.74
CA ASP A 203 -1.46 15.60 4.42
C ASP A 203 -2.67 15.75 3.48
N SER A 204 -2.78 14.86 2.49
CA SER A 204 -3.93 14.83 1.59
C SER A 204 -5.23 14.72 2.41
N PRO A 205 -6.16 15.67 2.31
CA PRO A 205 -7.43 15.60 3.03
C PRO A 205 -8.37 14.52 2.47
N GLN A 206 -8.01 13.89 1.35
CA GLN A 206 -8.81 12.89 0.65
C GLN A 206 -8.57 11.47 1.14
N VAL A 207 -7.44 11.21 1.82
CA VAL A 207 -7.05 9.88 2.31
C VAL A 207 -6.66 10.00 3.77
N SER A 208 -7.32 9.25 4.66
CA SER A 208 -7.01 9.28 6.08
C SER A 208 -5.62 8.69 6.38
N LYS A 209 -5.02 9.03 7.53
CA LYS A 209 -3.71 8.49 7.90
C LYS A 209 -3.75 6.98 8.14
N GLU A 210 -4.90 6.44 8.57
CA GLU A 210 -5.13 5.01 8.75
C GLU A 210 -5.00 4.27 7.41
N ALA A 211 -5.63 4.79 6.36
CA ALA A 211 -5.50 4.23 5.01
C ALA A 211 -4.09 4.42 4.43
N GLN A 212 -3.51 5.61 4.62
CA GLN A 212 -2.16 5.89 4.15
C GLN A 212 -1.13 4.96 4.80
N SER A 213 -1.31 4.57 6.07
CA SER A 213 -0.37 3.72 6.81
C SER A 213 -0.13 2.38 6.10
N CYS A 214 -1.18 1.76 5.56
CA CYS A 214 -1.10 0.53 4.76
C CYS A 214 -0.58 0.82 3.34
N GLY A 215 -1.10 1.90 2.73
CA GLY A 215 -0.75 2.32 1.37
C GLY A 215 0.74 2.65 1.20
N GLN A 216 1.50 2.87 2.26
CA GLN A 216 2.97 3.03 2.21
C GLN A 216 3.71 1.86 1.54
N CYS A 217 3.15 0.65 1.63
CA CYS A 217 3.78 -0.58 1.18
C CYS A 217 2.90 -1.37 0.22
N HIS A 218 1.59 -1.41 0.50
CA HIS A 218 0.58 -2.12 -0.28
C HIS A 218 0.11 -1.27 -1.47
N ASN A 219 1.03 -1.08 -2.42
CA ASN A 219 0.86 -0.30 -3.64
C ASN A 219 1.69 -0.87 -4.78
N GLU A 220 1.32 -0.56 -6.01
CA GLU A 220 2.11 -0.75 -7.20
C GLU A 220 3.28 0.24 -7.25
N TYR A 221 4.47 -0.28 -7.55
CA TYR A 221 5.69 0.49 -7.63
C TYR A 221 6.63 -0.04 -8.70
N TYR A 222 7.58 0.80 -9.10
CA TYR A 222 8.73 0.42 -9.90
C TYR A 222 10.01 1.03 -9.32
N PHE A 223 11.15 0.64 -9.89
CA PHE A 223 12.43 1.24 -9.58
C PHE A 223 12.85 2.19 -10.69
N ASP A 224 12.95 3.48 -10.35
CA ASP A 224 13.32 4.50 -11.32
C ASP A 224 14.66 4.16 -12.02
N PRO A 225 14.73 4.15 -13.37
CA PRO A 225 15.92 3.69 -14.07
C PRO A 225 17.21 4.44 -13.74
N GLU A 226 17.12 5.72 -13.38
CA GLU A 226 18.28 6.57 -13.11
C GLU A 226 18.66 6.59 -11.62
N THR A 227 17.68 6.87 -10.77
CA THR A 227 17.88 7.04 -9.33
C THR A 227 17.82 5.72 -8.57
N LYS A 228 17.19 4.68 -9.15
CA LYS A 228 16.87 3.39 -8.53
C LYS A 228 15.92 3.50 -7.34
N ALA A 229 15.34 4.67 -7.10
CA ALA A 229 14.39 4.88 -6.02
C ALA A 229 13.09 4.11 -6.27
N THR A 230 12.55 3.52 -5.20
CA THR A 230 11.17 3.03 -5.19
C THR A 230 10.23 4.19 -5.51
N THR A 231 9.40 4.02 -6.53
CA THR A 231 8.56 5.08 -7.09
C THR A 231 7.22 4.51 -7.53
N ASN A 232 6.13 5.24 -7.33
CA ASN A 232 4.81 4.85 -7.84
C ASN A 232 4.61 5.36 -9.29
N PRO A 233 3.94 4.61 -10.16
CA PRO A 233 3.69 5.01 -11.55
C PRO A 233 2.50 5.97 -11.72
N TYR A 234 2.27 6.85 -10.75
CA TYR A 234 1.13 7.77 -10.75
C TYR A 234 1.34 8.95 -9.80
N THR A 235 0.49 9.96 -9.93
CA THR A 235 0.30 11.01 -8.93
C THR A 235 -1.19 11.34 -8.86
N GLY A 236 -1.73 11.38 -7.64
CA GLY A 236 -3.17 11.58 -7.42
C GLY A 236 -3.98 10.28 -7.57
N LEU A 237 -5.11 10.22 -6.86
CA LEU A 237 -5.99 9.05 -6.84
C LEU A 237 -6.59 8.75 -8.21
N GLU A 238 -6.84 9.79 -9.02
CA GLU A 238 -7.42 9.67 -10.35
C GLU A 238 -6.55 8.86 -11.32
N ASN A 239 -5.24 8.85 -11.11
CA ASN A 239 -4.27 8.16 -11.96
C ASN A 239 -3.86 6.78 -11.41
N MET A 240 -4.42 6.36 -10.28
CA MET A 240 -4.21 5.03 -9.69
C MET A 240 -5.13 3.96 -10.30
N THR A 241 -5.38 4.03 -11.62
CA THR A 241 -6.18 3.03 -12.33
C THR A 241 -5.27 2.18 -13.22
N PRO A 242 -5.61 0.90 -13.49
CA PRO A 242 -4.80 0.05 -14.37
C PRO A 242 -4.46 0.73 -15.71
N ASP A 243 -5.45 1.36 -16.33
CA ASP A 243 -5.28 2.04 -17.64
C ASP A 243 -4.32 3.23 -17.56
N ALA A 244 -4.42 4.05 -16.50
CA ALA A 244 -3.56 5.20 -16.31
C ALA A 244 -2.11 4.77 -15.99
N ILE A 245 -1.94 3.70 -15.21
CA ILE A 245 -0.63 3.14 -14.87
C ILE A 245 0.04 2.53 -16.10
N LEU A 246 -0.69 1.77 -16.91
CA LEU A 246 -0.18 1.23 -18.17
C LEU A 246 0.25 2.38 -19.11
N ALA A 247 -0.60 3.39 -19.26
CA ALA A 247 -0.28 4.57 -20.06
C ALA A 247 0.97 5.31 -19.54
N TYR A 248 1.12 5.45 -18.22
CA TYR A 248 2.30 6.06 -17.60
C TYR A 248 3.60 5.36 -18.01
N TYR A 249 3.60 4.02 -17.96
CA TYR A 249 4.75 3.21 -18.34
C TYR A 249 5.03 3.27 -19.85
N ASP A 250 3.97 3.19 -20.67
CA ASP A 250 4.09 3.23 -22.13
C ASP A 250 4.60 4.57 -22.65
N GLU A 251 4.13 5.69 -22.07
CA GLU A 251 4.63 7.04 -22.39
C GLU A 251 6.14 7.20 -22.13
N ARG A 252 6.67 6.44 -21.17
CA ARG A 252 8.09 6.45 -20.79
C ARG A 252 8.91 5.41 -21.56
N GLY A 253 8.26 4.51 -22.29
CA GLY A 253 8.92 3.32 -22.85
C GLY A 253 9.57 2.46 -21.77
N TYR A 254 8.98 2.44 -20.56
CA TYR A 254 9.53 1.70 -19.42
C TYR A 254 9.27 0.20 -19.56
N LYS A 255 10.23 -0.61 -19.11
CA LYS A 255 10.10 -2.05 -18.94
C LYS A 255 10.87 -2.50 -17.71
N ASP A 256 10.30 -3.46 -16.98
CA ASP A 256 10.99 -4.14 -15.89
C ASP A 256 11.96 -5.20 -16.43
N TRP A 257 11.53 -5.92 -17.46
CA TRP A 257 12.39 -6.84 -18.20
C TRP A 257 11.97 -6.97 -19.67
N GLU A 258 12.82 -7.63 -20.44
CA GLU A 258 12.47 -8.12 -21.77
C GLU A 258 12.25 -9.62 -21.66
N HIS A 259 11.07 -10.09 -22.06
CA HIS A 259 10.77 -11.51 -22.03
C HIS A 259 11.64 -12.25 -23.05
N PRO A 260 12.41 -13.29 -22.67
CA PRO A 260 13.41 -13.90 -23.55
C PRO A 260 12.79 -14.53 -24.81
N GLU A 261 11.73 -15.32 -24.63
CA GLU A 261 11.08 -16.05 -25.73
C GLU A 261 10.31 -15.15 -26.71
N THR A 262 9.62 -14.13 -26.21
CA THR A 262 8.77 -13.26 -27.05
C THR A 262 9.47 -11.98 -27.49
N GLY A 263 10.50 -11.54 -26.77
CA GLY A 263 11.15 -10.23 -26.93
C GLY A 263 10.26 -9.05 -26.50
N ALA A 264 9.12 -9.32 -25.86
CA ALA A 264 8.22 -8.28 -25.39
C ALA A 264 8.85 -7.48 -24.24
N ALA A 265 8.66 -6.16 -24.25
CA ALA A 265 9.02 -5.29 -23.15
C ALA A 265 7.95 -5.42 -22.07
N MET A 266 8.25 -6.12 -20.97
CA MET A 266 7.25 -6.47 -19.96
C MET A 266 7.22 -5.49 -18.79
N LEU A 267 6.07 -5.47 -18.12
CA LEU A 267 5.84 -4.80 -16.85
C LEU A 267 5.53 -5.85 -15.80
N LYS A 268 6.00 -5.65 -14.57
CA LYS A 268 5.57 -6.42 -13.41
C LYS A 268 4.73 -5.49 -12.54
N VAL A 269 3.50 -5.90 -12.22
CA VAL A 269 2.69 -5.24 -11.19
C VAL A 269 2.99 -5.87 -9.83
N GLN A 270 2.99 -5.11 -8.75
CA GLN A 270 3.16 -5.57 -7.38
C GLN A 270 2.01 -5.09 -6.50
N HIS A 271 1.35 -6.04 -5.83
CA HIS A 271 0.38 -5.87 -4.74
C HIS A 271 -0.36 -4.50 -4.73
N PRO A 272 -1.22 -4.23 -5.73
CA PRO A 272 -1.88 -2.94 -5.93
C PRO A 272 -3.14 -2.79 -5.06
N GLU A 273 -3.08 -3.15 -3.77
CA GLU A 273 -4.25 -3.11 -2.89
C GLU A 273 -4.79 -1.67 -2.73
N PHE A 274 -3.89 -0.69 -2.55
CA PHE A 274 -4.30 0.70 -2.36
C PHE A 274 -4.98 1.27 -3.62
N GLU A 275 -4.42 1.01 -4.81
CA GLU A 275 -4.97 1.41 -6.10
C GLU A 275 -6.34 0.77 -6.33
N THR A 276 -6.47 -0.51 -6.01
CA THR A 276 -7.72 -1.27 -6.16
C THR A 276 -8.86 -0.69 -5.33
N LEU A 277 -8.56 -0.17 -4.14
CA LEU A 277 -9.52 0.44 -3.22
C LEU A 277 -9.77 1.93 -3.48
N TYR A 278 -8.71 2.72 -3.62
CA TYR A 278 -8.73 4.18 -3.60
C TYR A 278 -8.56 4.82 -4.98
N GLY A 279 -8.16 4.06 -6.00
CA GLY A 279 -7.92 4.56 -7.34
C GLY A 279 -9.20 4.93 -8.08
N GLY A 280 -9.10 5.96 -8.93
CA GLY A 280 -10.15 6.41 -9.83
C GLY A 280 -11.48 6.65 -9.11
N ALA A 281 -12.47 5.79 -9.42
CA ALA A 281 -13.83 5.94 -8.93
C ALA A 281 -13.97 5.62 -7.43
N GLN A 282 -13.01 4.93 -6.80
CA GLN A 282 -13.06 4.41 -5.42
C GLN A 282 -14.18 3.39 -5.17
N THR A 283 -13.89 2.42 -4.30
CA THR A 283 -14.90 1.44 -3.86
C THR A 283 -16.00 2.10 -3.04
N PHE A 284 -17.14 1.42 -2.93
CA PHE A 284 -18.23 1.86 -2.06
C PHE A 284 -17.75 2.00 -0.60
N MET A 285 -16.89 1.08 -0.13
CA MET A 285 -16.38 1.07 1.24
C MET A 285 -15.56 2.33 1.54
N VAL A 286 -14.63 2.68 0.65
CA VAL A 286 -13.83 3.90 0.76
C VAL A 286 -14.72 5.15 0.76
N LYS A 287 -15.76 5.18 -0.08
CA LYS A 287 -16.74 6.29 -0.11
C LYS A 287 -17.55 6.43 1.18
N GLN A 288 -17.73 5.35 1.94
CA GLN A 288 -18.34 5.39 3.27
C GLN A 288 -17.35 5.78 4.38
N GLY A 289 -16.09 6.06 4.03
CA GLY A 289 -15.04 6.42 4.98
C GLY A 289 -14.40 5.23 5.68
N MET A 290 -14.64 4.00 5.22
CA MET A 290 -13.95 2.82 5.73
C MET A 290 -12.55 2.72 5.16
N THR A 291 -11.63 2.27 6.00
CA THR A 291 -10.21 2.15 5.74
C THR A 291 -9.75 0.69 5.89
N CYS A 292 -8.51 0.41 5.48
CA CYS A 292 -7.90 -0.91 5.68
C CYS A 292 -7.92 -1.31 7.17
N ALA A 293 -7.70 -0.35 8.07
CA ALA A 293 -7.66 -0.58 9.51
C ALA A 293 -9.03 -1.01 10.08
N ASP A 294 -10.14 -0.53 9.51
CA ASP A 294 -11.47 -0.93 9.98
C ASP A 294 -11.75 -2.42 9.75
N CYS A 295 -11.12 -3.03 8.74
CA CYS A 295 -11.25 -4.46 8.44
C CYS A 295 -10.10 -5.31 9.02
N HIS A 296 -8.86 -4.85 8.92
CA HIS A 296 -7.67 -5.65 9.26
C HIS A 296 -7.08 -5.32 10.63
N MET A 297 -7.56 -4.27 11.31
CA MET A 297 -7.08 -3.83 12.63
C MET A 297 -8.27 -3.53 13.55
N GLY A 298 -9.15 -4.52 13.73
CA GLY A 298 -10.36 -4.37 14.53
C GLY A 298 -10.14 -3.86 15.96
N LYS A 299 -11.09 -3.07 16.46
CA LYS A 299 -11.10 -2.67 17.88
C LYS A 299 -11.41 -3.88 18.76
N LYS A 300 -10.69 -4.00 19.87
CA LYS A 300 -10.82 -5.04 20.88
C LYS A 300 -10.93 -4.42 22.27
N VAL A 301 -11.46 -5.16 23.23
CA VAL A 301 -11.53 -4.73 24.65
C VAL A 301 -10.64 -5.64 25.48
N ALA A 302 -9.69 -5.06 26.21
CA ALA A 302 -8.80 -5.79 27.11
C ALA A 302 -9.55 -6.23 28.39
N GLU A 303 -8.94 -7.12 29.19
CA GLU A 303 -9.55 -7.63 30.43
C GLU A 303 -9.85 -6.53 31.46
N ASP A 304 -9.07 -5.45 31.43
CA ASP A 304 -9.26 -4.25 32.27
C ASP A 304 -10.34 -3.28 31.73
N GLY A 305 -10.97 -3.63 30.61
CA GLY A 305 -12.02 -2.83 29.96
C GLY A 305 -11.50 -1.74 29.02
N ILE A 306 -10.19 -1.61 28.82
CA ILE A 306 -9.62 -0.61 27.91
C ILE A 306 -9.80 -1.09 26.47
N THR A 307 -10.38 -0.24 25.63
CA THR A 307 -10.45 -0.47 24.17
C THR A 307 -9.10 -0.18 23.53
N TYR A 308 -8.63 -1.09 22.68
CA TYR A 308 -7.41 -0.94 21.89
C TYR A 308 -7.66 -1.37 20.43
N VAL A 309 -6.73 -1.02 19.55
CA VAL A 309 -6.74 -1.43 18.14
C VAL A 309 -5.88 -2.68 18.00
N SER A 310 -6.45 -3.77 17.51
CA SER A 310 -5.69 -5.00 17.25
C SER A 310 -4.61 -4.73 16.20
N HIS A 311 -3.39 -5.21 16.48
CA HIS A 311 -2.28 -5.22 15.53
C HIS A 311 -2.03 -6.62 14.95
N THR A 312 -3.00 -7.53 15.05
CA THR A 312 -3.00 -8.81 14.35
C THR A 312 -3.56 -8.59 12.95
N TRP A 313 -2.71 -8.57 11.92
CA TRP A 313 -3.10 -8.35 10.53
C TRP A 313 -3.39 -9.69 9.87
N ARG A 314 -4.67 -9.95 9.63
CA ARG A 314 -5.16 -11.20 9.06
C ARG A 314 -6.37 -10.96 8.17
N SER A 315 -6.88 -12.02 7.55
CA SER A 315 -8.16 -11.95 6.86
C SER A 315 -9.25 -11.51 7.86
N PRO A 316 -10.07 -10.48 7.52
CA PRO A 316 -11.17 -10.05 8.39
C PRO A 316 -12.18 -11.16 8.63
N LEU A 317 -12.27 -12.14 7.71
CA LEU A 317 -13.20 -13.27 7.80
C LEU A 317 -12.85 -14.24 8.95
N GLU A 318 -11.61 -14.20 9.46
CA GLU A 318 -11.13 -15.04 10.57
C GLU A 318 -11.35 -14.40 11.95
N ASP A 319 -11.92 -13.19 11.98
CA ASP A 319 -12.22 -12.47 13.21
C ASP A 319 -13.73 -12.36 13.40
N GLU A 320 -14.32 -13.32 14.12
CA GLU A 320 -15.76 -13.37 14.36
C GLU A 320 -16.32 -12.09 15.01
N GLU A 321 -15.55 -11.47 15.91
CA GLU A 321 -15.97 -10.24 16.59
C GLU A 321 -15.96 -9.05 15.64
N LEU A 322 -14.93 -8.92 14.80
CA LEU A 322 -14.89 -7.89 13.75
C LEU A 322 -15.98 -8.11 12.71
N MET A 323 -16.20 -9.36 12.29
CA MET A 323 -17.25 -9.72 11.34
C MET A 323 -18.63 -9.34 11.88
N GLU A 324 -18.89 -9.62 13.16
CA GLU A 324 -20.14 -9.18 13.80
C GLU A 324 -20.21 -7.66 13.91
N ALA A 325 -19.13 -7.00 14.35
CA ALA A 325 -19.11 -5.57 14.64
C ALA A 325 -19.16 -4.67 13.39
N ASN A 326 -18.56 -5.10 12.27
CA ASN A 326 -18.33 -4.25 11.10
C ASN A 326 -19.01 -4.76 9.81
N CYS A 327 -19.20 -6.08 9.65
CA CYS A 327 -19.67 -6.66 8.39
C CYS A 327 -21.12 -7.15 8.45
N ASN A 328 -21.51 -7.77 9.57
CA ASN A 328 -22.84 -8.34 9.79
C ASN A 328 -23.79 -7.35 10.48
N THR A 329 -23.25 -6.34 11.17
CA THR A 329 -24.03 -5.23 11.72
C THR A 329 -24.73 -4.44 10.62
N SER A 330 -25.93 -3.95 10.95
CA SER A 330 -26.80 -3.14 10.07
C SER A 330 -27.58 -3.88 8.97
N GLY A 331 -27.51 -5.22 8.88
CA GLY A 331 -28.32 -5.98 7.94
C GLY A 331 -27.92 -5.82 6.46
N CYS A 332 -26.75 -5.24 6.18
CA CYS A 332 -26.23 -5.01 4.83
C CYS A 332 -25.85 -6.31 4.11
N HIS A 333 -25.37 -7.32 4.85
CA HIS A 333 -24.97 -8.64 4.33
C HIS A 333 -25.65 -9.81 5.04
N ALA A 334 -26.52 -9.54 6.03
CA ALA A 334 -27.11 -10.56 6.90
C ALA A 334 -28.23 -11.40 6.25
N SER A 335 -28.72 -11.01 5.06
CA SER A 335 -29.84 -11.66 4.38
C SER A 335 -29.44 -12.77 3.41
N ASP A 336 -28.14 -12.96 3.15
CA ASP A 336 -27.65 -13.86 2.10
C ASP A 336 -27.17 -15.19 2.68
N GLU A 337 -27.36 -16.28 1.93
CA GLU A 337 -26.84 -17.60 2.29
C GLU A 337 -25.31 -17.56 2.38
N GLY A 338 -24.75 -17.81 3.56
CA GLY A 338 -23.31 -17.66 3.83
C GLY A 338 -22.84 -16.26 4.22
N GLY A 339 -23.73 -15.26 4.24
CA GLY A 339 -23.40 -13.88 4.62
C GLY A 339 -22.29 -13.25 3.77
N ILE A 340 -21.54 -12.29 4.34
CA ILE A 340 -20.41 -11.68 3.64
C ILE A 340 -19.28 -12.67 3.34
N ALA A 341 -19.03 -13.66 4.21
CA ALA A 341 -17.99 -14.67 4.00
C ALA A 341 -18.28 -15.53 2.76
N GLY A 342 -19.54 -15.94 2.57
CA GLY A 342 -19.96 -16.67 1.37
C GLY A 342 -19.84 -15.84 0.09
N LYS A 343 -20.12 -14.53 0.16
CA LYS A 343 -19.92 -13.62 -0.99
C LYS A 343 -18.45 -13.48 -1.35
N VAL A 344 -17.58 -13.27 -0.36
CA VAL A 344 -16.13 -13.17 -0.59
C VAL A 344 -15.62 -14.47 -1.20
N ALA A 345 -15.95 -15.63 -0.62
CA ALA A 345 -15.54 -16.92 -1.17
C ALA A 345 -16.03 -17.15 -2.61
N ALA A 346 -17.23 -16.69 -2.97
CA ALA A 346 -17.73 -16.79 -4.34
C ALA A 346 -16.95 -15.89 -5.32
N ILE A 347 -16.58 -14.66 -4.90
CA ILE A 347 -15.77 -13.75 -5.70
C ILE A 347 -14.38 -14.34 -5.91
N GLN A 348 -13.71 -14.78 -4.84
CA GLN A 348 -12.37 -15.36 -4.91
C GLN A 348 -12.33 -16.60 -5.80
N ALA A 349 -13.34 -17.49 -5.69
CA ALA A 349 -13.42 -18.66 -6.56
C ALA A 349 -13.63 -18.31 -8.05
N GLU A 350 -14.39 -17.25 -8.36
CA GLU A 350 -14.57 -16.78 -9.73
C GLU A 350 -13.28 -16.12 -10.26
N GLU A 351 -12.64 -15.29 -9.44
CA GLU A 351 -11.36 -14.64 -9.73
C GLU A 351 -10.28 -15.68 -10.03
N GLU A 352 -10.09 -16.67 -9.14
CA GLU A 352 -9.07 -17.71 -9.27
C GLU A 352 -9.26 -18.51 -10.57
N ALA A 353 -10.50 -18.87 -10.89
CA ALA A 353 -10.84 -19.58 -12.11
C ALA A 353 -10.48 -18.77 -13.36
N ARG A 354 -10.74 -17.45 -13.35
CA ARG A 354 -10.44 -16.57 -14.47
C ARG A 354 -8.95 -16.28 -14.60
N VAL A 355 -8.26 -15.98 -13.50
CA VAL A 355 -6.80 -15.77 -13.48
C VAL A 355 -6.09 -17.00 -13.98
N THR A 356 -6.48 -18.20 -13.53
CA THR A 356 -5.92 -19.46 -14.02
C THR A 356 -6.13 -19.60 -15.54
N ALA A 357 -7.37 -19.49 -16.02
CA ALA A 357 -7.67 -19.67 -17.44
C ALA A 357 -6.97 -18.64 -18.36
N ILE A 358 -6.86 -17.38 -17.92
CA ILE A 358 -6.16 -16.34 -18.68
C ILE A 358 -4.64 -16.57 -18.67
N SER A 359 -4.07 -17.04 -17.55
CA SER A 359 -2.63 -17.37 -17.48
C SER A 359 -2.25 -18.48 -18.48
N GLU A 360 -3.08 -19.52 -18.61
CA GLU A 360 -2.89 -20.61 -19.59
C GLU A 360 -2.95 -20.09 -21.04
N LYS A 361 -3.84 -19.14 -21.33
CA LYS A 361 -3.90 -18.46 -22.64
C LYS A 361 -2.63 -17.65 -22.91
N ILE A 362 -2.12 -16.93 -21.91
CA ILE A 362 -0.89 -16.12 -22.04
C ILE A 362 0.31 -17.04 -22.27
N GLU A 363 0.42 -18.15 -21.53
CA GLU A 363 1.45 -19.17 -21.77
C GLU A 363 1.36 -19.75 -23.18
N GLN A 364 0.15 -20.11 -23.64
CA GLN A 364 -0.04 -20.60 -25.01
C GLN A 364 0.41 -19.56 -26.05
N MET A 365 0.09 -18.29 -25.84
CA MET A 365 0.52 -17.20 -26.71
C MET A 365 2.05 -17.06 -26.71
N ILE A 366 2.71 -17.10 -25.54
CA ILE A 366 4.17 -17.05 -25.41
C ILE A 366 4.82 -18.17 -26.25
N ALA A 367 4.34 -19.41 -26.09
CA ALA A 367 4.87 -20.56 -26.83
C ALA A 367 4.74 -20.41 -28.34
N ARG A 368 3.58 -19.93 -28.83
CA ARG A 368 3.35 -19.69 -30.27
C ARG A 368 4.23 -18.57 -30.82
N VAL A 369 4.41 -17.50 -30.04
CA VAL A 369 5.32 -16.41 -30.44
C VAL A 369 6.74 -16.93 -30.57
N ALA A 370 7.22 -17.72 -29.61
CA ALA A 370 8.56 -18.29 -29.64
C ALA A 370 8.79 -19.13 -30.92
N GLU A 371 7.88 -20.08 -31.19
CA GLU A 371 7.92 -20.95 -32.38
C GLU A 371 7.91 -20.14 -33.70
N GLN A 372 7.00 -19.16 -33.81
CA GLN A 372 6.86 -18.38 -35.03
C GLN A 372 8.00 -17.38 -35.24
N ARG A 373 8.62 -16.88 -34.17
CA ARG A 373 9.84 -16.06 -34.25
C ARG A 373 11.03 -16.89 -34.72
N GLU A 374 11.23 -18.09 -34.15
CA GLU A 374 12.33 -18.98 -34.51
C GLU A 374 12.25 -19.42 -35.98
N SER A 375 11.04 -19.77 -36.45
CA SER A 375 10.81 -20.13 -37.86
C SER A 375 10.83 -18.93 -38.84
N GLY A 376 10.85 -17.70 -38.33
CA GLY A 376 10.77 -16.47 -39.12
C GLY A 376 9.37 -16.15 -39.68
N ALA A 377 8.35 -16.91 -39.27
CA ALA A 377 6.96 -16.69 -39.67
C ALA A 377 6.36 -15.40 -39.07
N LEU A 378 6.81 -15.01 -37.87
CA LEU A 378 6.38 -13.79 -37.17
C LEU A 378 7.53 -12.76 -37.14
N SER A 379 7.34 -11.62 -37.81
CA SER A 379 8.33 -10.54 -37.88
C SER A 379 7.68 -9.18 -38.16
N GLY A 380 8.48 -8.10 -38.09
CA GLY A 380 8.03 -6.74 -38.41
C GLY A 380 6.86 -6.28 -37.54
N ASP A 381 5.90 -5.59 -38.16
CA ASP A 381 4.75 -5.00 -37.46
C ASP A 381 3.87 -6.06 -36.77
N ALA A 382 3.77 -7.27 -37.33
CA ALA A 382 3.00 -8.35 -36.72
C ALA A 382 3.64 -8.83 -35.41
N LEU A 383 4.97 -8.96 -35.38
CA LEU A 383 5.69 -9.29 -34.14
C LEU A 383 5.54 -8.17 -33.10
N ALA A 384 5.70 -6.91 -33.53
CA ALA A 384 5.59 -5.77 -32.63
C ALA A 384 4.19 -5.68 -31.99
N GLU A 385 3.13 -5.94 -32.75
CA GLU A 385 1.76 -5.93 -32.22
C GLU A 385 1.51 -7.09 -31.26
N VAL A 386 1.99 -8.29 -31.55
CA VAL A 386 1.84 -9.42 -30.61
C VAL A 386 2.65 -9.21 -29.33
N GLN A 387 3.86 -8.62 -29.42
CA GLN A 387 4.64 -8.24 -28.24
C GLN A 387 3.91 -7.18 -27.39
N ARG A 388 3.25 -6.22 -28.04
CA ARG A 388 2.41 -5.24 -27.35
C ARG A 388 1.22 -5.91 -26.67
N LEU A 389 0.52 -6.82 -27.36
CA LEU A 389 -0.60 -7.55 -26.79
C LEU A 389 -0.18 -8.45 -25.62
N HIS A 390 1.00 -9.07 -25.68
CA HIS A 390 1.57 -9.81 -24.57
C HIS A 390 1.82 -8.92 -23.34
N ARG A 391 2.48 -7.77 -23.54
CA ARG A 391 2.68 -6.79 -22.47
C ARG A 391 1.36 -6.37 -21.84
N VAL A 392 0.35 -6.06 -22.65
CA VAL A 392 -0.96 -5.57 -22.19
C VAL A 392 -1.76 -6.66 -21.48
N SER A 393 -1.83 -7.86 -22.04
CA SER A 393 -2.59 -8.96 -21.45
C SER A 393 -2.02 -9.34 -20.09
N GLN A 394 -0.69 -9.48 -20.01
CA GLN A 394 -0.02 -9.80 -18.77
C GLN A 394 -0.08 -8.65 -17.76
N PHE A 395 0.05 -7.39 -18.17
CA PHE A 395 -0.09 -6.26 -17.24
C PHE A 395 -1.43 -6.26 -16.51
N TYR A 396 -2.55 -6.36 -17.25
CA TYR A 396 -3.87 -6.37 -16.64
C TYR A 396 -4.10 -7.63 -15.81
N TRP A 397 -3.65 -8.79 -16.28
CA TRP A 397 -3.70 -10.02 -15.52
C TRP A 397 -2.94 -9.92 -14.19
N ASP A 398 -1.72 -9.38 -14.24
CA ASP A 398 -0.83 -9.24 -13.09
C ASP A 398 -1.43 -8.26 -12.07
N PHE A 399 -2.05 -7.16 -12.53
CA PHE A 399 -2.75 -6.21 -11.66
C PHE A 399 -3.80 -6.86 -10.75
N VAL A 400 -4.42 -7.93 -11.21
CA VAL A 400 -5.40 -8.70 -10.44
C VAL A 400 -4.72 -9.78 -9.61
N MET A 401 -3.89 -10.63 -10.24
CA MET A 401 -3.31 -11.81 -9.58
C MET A 401 -2.46 -11.45 -8.36
N VAL A 402 -1.75 -10.32 -8.38
CA VAL A 402 -0.86 -9.93 -7.28
C VAL A 402 -1.58 -9.16 -6.17
N GLU A 403 -2.86 -8.84 -6.34
CA GLU A 403 -3.67 -8.20 -5.32
C GLU A 403 -4.22 -9.25 -4.36
N ASN A 404 -3.83 -9.18 -3.09
CA ASN A 404 -3.95 -10.30 -2.16
C ASN A 404 -5.39 -10.61 -1.71
N SER A 405 -6.38 -9.81 -2.10
CA SER A 405 -7.78 -10.05 -1.72
C SER A 405 -8.52 -10.97 -2.69
N GLU A 406 -7.88 -11.35 -3.80
CA GLU A 406 -8.46 -12.22 -4.84
C GLU A 406 -9.82 -11.64 -5.30
N GLY A 407 -9.81 -10.33 -5.55
CA GLY A 407 -10.95 -9.56 -6.02
C GLY A 407 -11.94 -9.08 -4.95
N ALA A 408 -11.83 -9.53 -3.69
CA ALA A 408 -12.76 -9.17 -2.63
C ALA A 408 -12.80 -7.65 -2.33
N HIS A 409 -11.68 -6.94 -2.48
CA HIS A 409 -11.62 -5.50 -2.26
C HIS A 409 -12.39 -4.69 -3.31
N ASN A 410 -12.36 -5.11 -4.58
CA ASN A 410 -13.06 -4.43 -5.67
C ASN A 410 -13.41 -5.40 -6.81
N PRO A 411 -14.52 -6.16 -6.69
CA PRO A 411 -14.89 -7.17 -7.68
C PRO A 411 -15.16 -6.58 -9.07
N GLU A 412 -15.73 -5.37 -9.13
CA GLU A 412 -16.03 -4.68 -10.40
C GLU A 412 -14.74 -4.38 -11.17
N LEU A 413 -13.77 -3.71 -10.54
CA LEU A 413 -12.48 -3.43 -11.17
C LEU A 413 -11.74 -4.72 -11.52
N THR A 414 -11.81 -5.73 -10.65
CA THR A 414 -11.16 -7.03 -10.85
C THR A 414 -11.61 -7.68 -12.16
N PHE A 415 -12.92 -7.86 -12.33
CA PHE A 415 -13.43 -8.53 -13.53
C PHE A 415 -13.33 -7.67 -14.79
N GLU A 416 -13.48 -6.34 -14.69
CA GLU A 416 -13.21 -5.44 -15.82
C GLU A 416 -11.74 -5.50 -16.28
N THR A 417 -10.82 -5.65 -15.33
CA THR A 417 -9.38 -5.75 -15.63
C THR A 417 -9.05 -7.10 -16.26
N LEU A 418 -9.63 -8.20 -15.76
CA LEU A 418 -9.50 -9.52 -16.39
C LEU A 418 -10.12 -9.58 -17.78
N ASP A 419 -11.24 -8.89 -18.03
CA ASP A 419 -11.85 -8.79 -19.36
C ASP A 419 -10.87 -8.14 -20.37
N LYS A 420 -10.14 -7.11 -19.95
CA LYS A 420 -9.12 -6.45 -20.78
C LYS A 420 -7.92 -7.37 -21.02
N ALA A 421 -7.47 -8.09 -19.99
CA ALA A 421 -6.40 -9.07 -20.11
C ALA A 421 -6.76 -10.17 -21.12
N GLU A 422 -7.95 -10.74 -20.98
CA GLU A 422 -8.48 -11.81 -21.82
C GLU A 422 -8.66 -11.35 -23.27
N ALA A 423 -9.25 -10.17 -23.49
CA ALA A 423 -9.41 -9.61 -24.83
C ALA A 423 -8.07 -9.42 -25.57
N ALA A 424 -7.04 -8.96 -24.85
CA ALA A 424 -5.71 -8.76 -25.44
C ALA A 424 -5.03 -10.09 -25.81
N VAL A 425 -5.08 -11.10 -24.94
CA VAL A 425 -4.48 -12.41 -25.25
C VAL A 425 -5.26 -13.17 -26.33
N ASP A 426 -6.60 -13.08 -26.36
CA ASP A 426 -7.42 -13.68 -27.41
C ASP A 426 -7.13 -13.04 -28.78
N GLN A 427 -6.94 -11.71 -28.81
CA GLN A 427 -6.50 -11.02 -30.03
C GLN A 427 -5.14 -11.54 -30.50
N ALA A 428 -4.16 -11.68 -29.59
CA ALA A 428 -2.83 -12.18 -29.93
C ALA A 428 -2.89 -13.62 -30.46
N LEU A 429 -3.62 -14.51 -29.79
CA LEU A 429 -3.81 -15.90 -30.21
C LEU A 429 -4.48 -16.01 -31.59
N SER A 430 -5.44 -15.14 -31.88
CA SER A 430 -6.06 -15.06 -33.21
C SER A 430 -5.08 -14.61 -34.31
N MET A 431 -4.10 -13.77 -33.98
CA MET A 431 -3.06 -13.35 -34.94
C MET A 431 -2.02 -14.45 -35.18
N LEU A 432 -1.84 -15.34 -34.21
CA LEU A 432 -0.90 -16.46 -34.24
C LEU A 432 -1.53 -17.77 -34.75
N ALA A 433 -2.81 -17.77 -35.13
CA ALA A 433 -3.58 -18.96 -35.49
C ALA A 433 -3.31 -19.51 -36.89
#